data_AF-A0A6J4WZW3-F1
#
_entry.id   AF-A0A6J4WZW3-F1
#
_cell.length_a   1.000
_cell.length_b   1.000
_cell.length_c   1.000
_cell.angle_alpha   90.00
_cell.angle_beta   90.00
_cell.angle_gamma   90.00
#
_symmetry.space_group_name_H-M   'P 1'
#
loop_
_entity.id
_entity.type
_entity.pdbx_description
1 polymer ?
#
loop_
_entity_poly.entity_id
_entity_poly.type
_entity_poly.pdbx_seq_one_letter_code
_entity_poly.pdbx_strand_id
1 'polypeptide(L)'
;MLKNFQRPLSAEEKRILANAATTLQEQLKRLAKPIFITCMVIIGILWGLTMLASDVSGKIISLFWLAVGVGISTWVLLSERRKYQKRIRSMNDAQERNVAEVVHIQSVKMVEFDEINDEGACYAFQIGDDKIVFVVGQEFYRSSKFPNTDFELVHIYDRARNLVEMLVFNHGVRLKPARKISAEQKVKLNLPDHLDTYTGNLEKLENLLGSIKTE
;
A
#
# COMPACT_ATOMS: atom_id res chain seq x y z
N MET A 1 21.63 -13.49 2.88
CA MET A 1 22.34 -12.25 2.49
C MET A 1 21.32 -11.14 2.30
N LEU A 2 21.65 -9.93 2.74
CA LEU A 2 20.86 -8.72 2.49
C LEU A 2 21.77 -7.70 1.80
N LYS A 3 21.35 -7.17 0.65
CA LYS A 3 22.09 -6.15 -0.09
C LYS A 3 21.16 -5.02 -0.49
N ASN A 4 21.59 -3.79 -0.23
CA ASN A 4 20.89 -2.59 -0.67
C ASN A 4 21.73 -1.94 -1.77
N PHE A 5 21.13 -1.68 -2.92
CA PHE A 5 21.81 -0.99 -4.01
C PHE A 5 20.82 -0.19 -4.85
N GLN A 6 21.36 0.68 -5.70
CA GLN A 6 20.59 1.44 -6.67
C GLN A 6 20.94 0.97 -8.08
N ARG A 7 19.93 0.91 -8.94
CA ARG A 7 20.13 0.64 -10.37
C ARG A 7 19.14 1.43 -11.21
N PRO A 8 19.39 1.56 -12.52
CA PRO A 8 18.39 2.07 -13.44
C PRO A 8 17.11 1.23 -13.43
N LEU A 9 15.98 1.84 -13.77
CA LEU A 9 14.73 1.11 -13.95
C LEU A 9 14.86 0.13 -15.12
N SER A 10 14.40 -1.10 -14.89
CA SER A 10 14.31 -2.12 -15.94
C SER A 10 13.22 -1.78 -16.95
N ALA A 11 13.25 -2.39 -18.13
CA ALA A 11 12.20 -2.21 -19.14
C ALA A 11 10.82 -2.66 -18.62
N GLU A 12 10.78 -3.70 -17.79
CA GLU A 12 9.56 -4.19 -17.17
C GLU A 12 9.00 -3.18 -16.16
N GLU A 13 9.84 -2.64 -15.28
CA GLU A 13 9.46 -1.62 -14.29
C GLU A 13 8.92 -0.36 -14.97
N LYS A 14 9.61 0.12 -16.02
CA LYS A 14 9.15 1.25 -16.82
C LYS A 14 7.77 1.01 -17.42
N ARG A 15 7.54 -0.19 -17.95
CA ARG A 15 6.24 -0.59 -18.53
C ARG A 15 5.15 -0.63 -17.47
N ILE A 16 5.44 -1.16 -16.28
CA ILE A 16 4.50 -1.18 -15.15
C ILE A 16 4.09 0.24 -14.77
N LEU A 17 5.05 1.14 -14.58
CA LEU A 17 4.77 2.56 -14.27
C LEU A 17 3.98 3.25 -15.39
N ALA A 18 4.30 2.99 -16.66
CA ALA A 18 3.61 3.60 -17.80
C ALA A 18 2.14 3.14 -17.87
N ASN A 19 1.91 1.85 -17.65
CA ASN A 19 0.57 1.27 -17.63
C ASN A 19 -0.24 1.82 -16.44
N ALA A 20 0.39 1.94 -15.26
CA ALA A 20 -0.25 2.51 -14.07
C ALA A 20 -0.63 3.98 -14.30
N ALA A 21 0.28 4.78 -14.88
CA ALA A 21 0.03 6.18 -15.22
C ALA A 21 -1.10 6.32 -16.25
N THR A 22 -1.12 5.47 -17.29
CA THR A 22 -2.18 5.45 -18.30
C THR A 22 -3.53 5.09 -17.68
N THR A 23 -3.56 4.08 -16.81
CA THR A 23 -4.76 3.67 -16.07
C THR A 23 -5.30 4.81 -15.21
N LEU A 24 -4.44 5.53 -14.50
CA LEU A 24 -4.83 6.72 -13.72
C LEU A 24 -5.38 7.85 -14.59
N GLN A 25 -4.82 8.06 -15.79
CA GLN A 25 -5.34 9.05 -16.74
C GLN A 25 -6.74 8.68 -17.24
N GLU A 26 -7.00 7.40 -17.51
CA GLU A 26 -8.32 6.92 -17.91
C GLU A 26 -9.34 7.06 -16.77
N GLN A 27 -8.96 6.70 -15.54
CA GLN A 27 -9.79 6.90 -14.36
C GLN A 27 -10.13 8.38 -14.16
N LEU A 28 -9.14 9.28 -14.30
CA LEU A 28 -9.33 10.72 -14.22
C LEU A 28 -10.35 11.25 -15.24
N LYS A 29 -10.32 10.73 -16.49
CA LYS A 29 -11.30 11.09 -17.52
C LYS A 29 -12.71 10.61 -17.18
N ARG A 30 -12.84 9.47 -16.51
CA ARG A 30 -14.12 8.84 -16.14
C ARG A 30 -14.66 9.30 -14.79
N LEU A 31 -13.90 10.08 -14.03
CA LEU A 31 -14.20 10.46 -12.65
C LEU A 31 -15.43 11.37 -12.49
N ALA A 32 -15.76 12.19 -13.49
CA ALA A 32 -16.86 13.15 -13.40
C ALA A 32 -18.25 12.49 -13.24
N LYS A 33 -18.51 11.42 -14.00
CA LYS A 33 -19.82 10.75 -14.01
C LYS A 33 -20.21 10.12 -12.65
N PRO A 34 -19.38 9.26 -12.02
CA PRO A 34 -19.75 8.67 -10.73
C PRO A 34 -19.90 9.72 -9.64
N ILE A 35 -19.03 10.72 -9.58
CA ILE A 35 -19.14 11.82 -8.60
C ILE A 35 -20.45 12.58 -8.79
N PHE A 36 -20.80 12.94 -10.03
CA PHE A 36 -22.05 13.64 -10.30
C PHE A 36 -23.27 12.83 -9.88
N ILE A 37 -23.31 11.52 -10.18
CA ILE A 37 -24.42 10.63 -9.78
C ILE A 37 -24.51 10.54 -8.26
N THR A 38 -23.39 10.27 -7.57
CA THR A 38 -23.37 10.17 -6.10
C THR A 38 -23.80 11.46 -5.43
N CYS A 39 -23.28 12.61 -5.89
CA CYS A 39 -23.69 13.91 -5.39
C CYS A 39 -25.19 14.15 -5.63
N MET A 40 -25.71 13.89 -6.84
CA MET A 40 -27.13 14.06 -7.14
C MET A 40 -28.03 13.21 -6.25
N VAL A 41 -27.67 11.96 -5.97
CA VAL A 41 -28.44 11.09 -5.08
C VAL A 41 -28.46 11.65 -3.66
N ILE A 42 -27.29 12.00 -3.11
CA ILE A 42 -27.18 12.55 -1.74
C ILE A 42 -27.95 13.86 -1.62
N ILE A 43 -27.73 14.80 -2.55
CA ILE A 43 -28.39 16.10 -2.57
C ILE A 43 -29.90 15.94 -2.75
N GLY A 44 -30.35 15.02 -3.60
CA GLY A 44 -31.76 14.74 -3.84
C GLY A 44 -32.47 14.20 -2.60
N ILE A 45 -31.84 13.28 -1.87
CA ILE A 45 -32.37 12.76 -0.60
C ILE A 45 -32.48 13.89 0.43
N LEU A 46 -31.41 14.68 0.61
CA LEU A 46 -31.40 15.78 1.58
C LEU A 46 -32.40 16.88 1.22
N TRP A 47 -32.53 17.20 -0.07
CA TRP A 47 -33.54 18.12 -0.59
C TRP A 47 -34.96 17.63 -0.28
N GLY A 48 -35.24 16.34 -0.52
CA GLY A 48 -36.55 15.74 -0.24
C GLY A 48 -36.90 15.76 1.25
N LEU A 49 -35.94 15.42 2.12
CA LEU A 49 -36.11 15.53 3.57
C LEU A 49 -36.36 16.98 4.02
N THR A 50 -35.64 17.94 3.42
CA THR A 50 -35.82 19.37 3.75
C THR A 50 -37.21 19.87 3.34
N MET A 51 -37.71 19.45 2.18
CA MET A 51 -39.06 19.80 1.72
C MET A 51 -40.16 19.27 2.64
N LEU A 52 -39.99 18.07 3.20
CA LEU A 52 -40.96 17.48 4.12
C LEU A 52 -40.93 18.12 5.52
N ALA A 53 -39.79 18.67 5.92
CA ALA A 53 -39.56 19.19 7.27
C ALA A 53 -39.72 20.71 7.42
N SER A 54 -39.97 21.44 6.33
CA SER A 54 -39.91 22.91 6.32
C SER A 54 -41.15 23.54 5.70
N ASP A 55 -41.68 24.58 6.35
CA ASP A 55 -42.77 25.43 5.83
C ASP A 55 -42.26 26.51 4.85
N VAL A 56 -40.96 26.50 4.52
CA VAL A 56 -40.34 27.46 3.59
C VAL A 56 -40.77 27.16 2.16
N SER A 57 -40.89 28.22 1.34
CA SER A 57 -41.18 28.07 -0.09
C SER A 57 -40.23 27.08 -0.77
N GLY A 58 -40.79 26.07 -1.43
CA GLY A 58 -40.01 25.05 -2.13
C GLY A 58 -39.05 25.59 -3.20
N LYS A 59 -39.32 26.79 -3.75
CA LYS A 59 -38.39 27.49 -4.66
C LYS A 59 -37.08 27.87 -3.96
N ILE A 60 -37.16 28.36 -2.72
CA ILE A 60 -36.00 28.75 -1.91
C ILE A 60 -35.18 27.51 -1.56
N ILE A 61 -35.85 26.44 -1.10
CA ILE A 61 -35.21 25.16 -0.77
C ILE A 61 -34.49 24.59 -2.01
N SER A 62 -35.12 24.63 -3.18
CA SER A 62 -34.53 24.14 -4.43
C SER A 62 -33.33 24.97 -4.87
N LEU A 63 -33.41 26.31 -4.78
CA LEU A 63 -32.29 27.19 -5.11
C LEU A 63 -31.10 26.96 -4.16
N PHE A 64 -31.36 26.83 -2.87
CA PHE A 64 -30.34 26.53 -1.86
C PHE A 64 -29.62 25.21 -2.17
N TRP A 65 -30.37 24.12 -2.36
CA TRP A 65 -29.78 22.81 -2.64
C TRP A 65 -29.09 22.74 -4.00
N LEU A 66 -29.55 23.49 -5.00
CA LEU A 66 -28.84 23.64 -6.27
C LEU A 66 -27.47 24.30 -6.06
N ALA A 67 -27.43 25.42 -5.33
CA ALA A 67 -26.18 26.14 -5.06
C ALA A 67 -25.19 25.29 -4.25
N VAL A 68 -25.67 24.69 -3.15
CA VAL A 68 -24.89 23.75 -2.32
C VAL A 68 -24.40 22.57 -3.17
N GLY A 69 -25.29 22.02 -3.99
CA GLY A 69 -24.99 20.86 -4.81
C GLY A 69 -23.91 21.09 -5.84
N VAL A 70 -23.98 22.22 -6.56
CA VAL A 70 -22.95 22.64 -7.51
C VAL A 70 -21.63 22.90 -6.79
N GLY A 71 -21.66 23.57 -5.63
CA GLY A 71 -20.48 23.87 -4.83
C GLY A 71 -19.73 22.60 -4.39
N ILE A 72 -20.45 21.67 -3.74
CA ILE A 72 -19.88 20.40 -3.26
C ILE A 72 -19.38 19.55 -4.44
N SER A 73 -20.19 19.40 -5.50
CA SER A 73 -19.81 18.57 -6.65
C SER A 73 -18.54 19.09 -7.32
N THR A 74 -18.42 20.41 -7.49
CA THR A 74 -17.24 21.06 -8.06
C THR A 74 -16.03 20.89 -7.16
N TRP A 75 -16.19 21.09 -5.86
CA TRP A 75 -15.12 20.91 -4.88
C TRP A 75 -14.57 19.49 -4.87
N VAL A 76 -15.45 18.49 -4.77
CA VAL A 76 -15.07 17.06 -4.79
C VAL A 76 -14.37 16.72 -6.11
N LEU A 77 -14.92 17.16 -7.24
CA LEU A 77 -14.31 16.94 -8.55
C LEU A 77 -12.90 17.52 -8.64
N LEU A 78 -12.70 18.77 -8.18
CA LEU A 78 -11.40 19.43 -8.20
C LEU A 78 -10.40 18.76 -7.26
N SER A 79 -10.83 18.38 -6.06
CA SER A 79 -10.01 17.69 -5.07
C SER A 79 -9.50 16.35 -5.62
N GLU A 80 -10.40 15.53 -6.15
CA GLU A 80 -10.03 14.24 -6.75
C GLU A 80 -9.14 14.42 -7.99
N ARG A 81 -9.47 15.37 -8.89
CA ARG A 81 -8.61 15.68 -10.04
C ARG A 81 -7.18 16.03 -9.61
N ARG A 82 -7.01 16.84 -8.56
CA ARG A 82 -5.68 17.19 -8.03
C ARG A 82 -4.93 15.96 -7.51
N LYS A 83 -5.59 15.05 -6.79
CA LYS A 83 -4.97 13.80 -6.31
C LYS A 83 -4.47 12.93 -7.46
N TYR A 84 -5.32 12.68 -8.47
CA TYR A 84 -4.96 11.92 -9.66
C TYR A 84 -3.80 12.57 -10.43
N GLN A 85 -3.88 13.88 -10.66
CA GLN A 85 -2.81 14.62 -11.33
C GLN A 85 -1.48 14.55 -10.55
N LYS A 86 -1.52 14.65 -9.22
CA LYS A 86 -0.32 14.50 -8.38
C LYS A 86 0.28 13.11 -8.53
N ARG A 87 -0.53 12.05 -8.52
CA ARG A 87 -0.06 10.66 -8.67
C ARG A 87 0.51 10.39 -10.07
N ILE A 88 -0.14 10.89 -11.12
CA ILE A 88 0.38 10.79 -12.50
C ILE A 88 1.72 11.52 -12.63
N ARG A 89 1.83 12.74 -12.08
CA ARG A 89 3.11 13.48 -12.07
C ARG A 89 4.20 12.71 -11.33
N SER A 90 3.89 12.18 -10.15
CA SER A 90 4.81 11.39 -9.34
C SER A 90 5.31 10.14 -10.09
N MET A 91 4.44 9.44 -10.84
CA MET A 91 4.84 8.32 -11.72
C MET A 91 5.73 8.76 -12.87
N ASN A 92 5.39 9.86 -13.56
CA ASN A 92 6.22 10.39 -14.65
C ASN A 92 7.60 10.84 -14.12
N ASP A 93 7.63 11.53 -12.98
CA ASP A 93 8.85 11.97 -12.32
C ASP A 93 9.76 10.79 -11.96
N ALA A 94 9.17 9.69 -11.46
CA ALA A 94 9.90 8.46 -11.17
C ALA A 94 10.47 7.80 -12.44
N GLN A 95 9.70 7.78 -13.53
CA GLN A 95 10.18 7.28 -14.83
C GLN A 95 11.33 8.12 -15.39
N GLU A 96 11.23 9.44 -15.31
CA GLU A 96 12.30 10.37 -15.73
C GLU A 96 13.56 10.21 -14.87
N ARG A 97 13.39 10.07 -13.54
CA ARG A 97 14.51 9.84 -12.62
C ARG A 97 15.23 8.53 -12.95
N ASN A 98 14.50 7.51 -13.41
CA ASN A 98 15.06 6.25 -13.89
C ASN A 98 15.96 5.56 -12.84
N VAL A 99 15.57 5.59 -11.55
CA VAL A 99 16.29 4.95 -10.45
C VAL A 99 15.34 4.06 -9.65
N ALA A 100 15.78 2.83 -9.40
CA ALA A 100 15.20 1.86 -8.47
C ALA A 100 16.13 1.69 -7.26
N GLU A 101 15.55 1.67 -6.06
CA GLU A 101 16.22 1.31 -4.81
C GLU A 101 15.86 -0.13 -4.49
N VAL A 102 16.85 -1.01 -4.54
CA VAL A 102 16.65 -2.45 -4.49
C VAL A 102 17.17 -2.99 -3.17
N VAL A 103 16.31 -3.71 -2.48
CA VAL A 103 16.65 -4.52 -1.30
C VAL A 103 16.61 -5.98 -1.73
N HIS A 104 17.78 -6.57 -1.93
CA HIS A 104 17.94 -7.96 -2.33
C HIS A 104 18.12 -8.86 -1.11
N ILE A 105 17.22 -9.83 -0.96
CA ILE A 105 17.17 -10.76 0.16
C ILE A 105 17.35 -12.19 -0.36
N GLN A 106 18.40 -12.84 0.13
CA GLN A 106 18.62 -14.27 -0.07
C GLN A 106 18.55 -14.99 1.28
N SER A 107 17.68 -15.99 1.36
CA SER A 107 17.44 -16.78 2.55
C SER A 107 17.16 -18.24 2.20
N VAL A 108 17.57 -19.14 3.08
CA VAL A 108 17.28 -20.58 2.97
C VAL A 108 16.18 -21.02 3.94
N LYS A 109 15.80 -20.17 4.90
CA LYS A 109 14.83 -20.49 5.96
C LYS A 109 14.01 -19.25 6.32
N MET A 110 12.73 -19.46 6.56
CA MET A 110 11.85 -18.39 7.06
C MET A 110 10.87 -18.92 8.10
N VAL A 111 10.42 -18.02 8.97
CA VAL A 111 9.29 -18.21 9.89
C VAL A 111 8.15 -17.33 9.42
N GLU A 112 6.94 -17.88 9.41
CA GLU A 112 5.71 -17.16 9.09
C GLU A 112 4.99 -16.82 10.39
N PHE A 113 4.47 -15.61 10.47
CA PHE A 113 3.62 -15.18 11.57
C PHE A 113 2.18 -15.12 11.09
N ASP A 114 1.24 -15.58 11.92
CA ASP A 114 -0.18 -15.36 11.67
C ASP A 114 -0.49 -13.85 11.65
N GLU A 115 -1.40 -13.50 10.75
CA GLU A 115 -1.91 -12.14 10.67
C GLU A 115 -2.76 -11.82 11.90
N ILE A 116 -2.61 -10.61 12.42
CA ILE A 116 -3.47 -10.06 13.46
C ILE A 116 -4.09 -8.80 12.86
N ASN A 117 -5.42 -8.72 12.88
CA ASN A 117 -6.16 -7.62 12.26
C ASN A 117 -5.76 -7.43 10.78
N ASP A 118 -5.61 -6.18 10.33
CA ASP A 118 -5.29 -5.80 8.95
C ASP A 118 -3.80 -5.44 8.74
N GLU A 119 -2.91 -6.00 9.57
CA GLU A 119 -1.46 -5.71 9.53
C GLU A 119 -0.77 -6.21 8.25
N GLY A 120 -1.38 -7.17 7.54
CA GLY A 120 -0.77 -7.84 6.40
C GLY A 120 0.10 -9.03 6.81
N ALA A 121 0.80 -9.58 5.82
CA ALA A 121 1.65 -10.74 6.02
C ALA A 121 2.95 -10.36 6.75
N CYS A 122 3.44 -11.25 7.61
CA CYS A 122 4.68 -11.04 8.36
C CYS A 122 5.57 -12.29 8.31
N TYR A 123 6.80 -12.09 7.85
CA TYR A 123 7.81 -13.13 7.70
C TYR A 123 9.13 -12.70 8.32
N ALA A 124 9.80 -13.64 9.00
CA ALA A 124 11.20 -13.48 9.41
C ALA A 124 12.09 -14.40 8.56
N PHE A 125 13.05 -13.84 7.85
CA PHE A 125 13.99 -14.57 6.99
C PHE A 125 15.37 -14.64 7.63
N GLN A 126 15.98 -15.83 7.68
CA GLN A 126 17.37 -16.00 8.08
C GLN A 126 18.29 -15.56 6.95
N ILE A 127 19.12 -14.54 7.19
CA ILE A 127 20.06 -13.99 6.22
C ILE A 127 21.50 -14.18 6.71
N GLY A 128 22.18 -15.22 6.22
CA GLY A 128 23.49 -15.60 6.76
C GLY A 128 23.35 -16.33 8.10
N ASP A 129 24.44 -16.43 8.86
CA ASP A 129 24.49 -17.32 10.02
C ASP A 129 23.88 -16.71 11.29
N ASP A 130 23.90 -15.39 11.41
CA ASP A 130 23.58 -14.68 12.66
C ASP A 130 22.68 -13.45 12.46
N LYS A 131 21.95 -13.36 11.35
CA LYS A 131 21.07 -12.22 11.09
C LYS A 131 19.71 -12.66 10.57
N ILE A 132 18.68 -11.95 11.02
CA ILE A 132 17.28 -12.12 10.65
C ILE A 132 16.78 -10.80 10.08
N VAL A 133 15.99 -10.84 9.01
CA VAL A 133 15.28 -9.68 8.47
C VAL A 133 13.78 -9.92 8.47
N PHE A 134 13.02 -8.91 8.86
CA PHE A 134 11.57 -8.95 8.86
C PHE A 134 11.01 -8.36 7.57
N VAL A 135 10.04 -9.03 6.97
CA VAL A 135 9.29 -8.55 5.80
C VAL A 135 7.83 -8.55 6.19
N VAL A 136 7.31 -7.35 6.41
CA VAL A 136 5.94 -7.09 6.91
C VAL A 136 5.20 -6.20 5.91
N GLY A 137 3.94 -6.51 5.61
CA GLY A 137 3.12 -5.70 4.70
C GLY A 137 2.06 -6.50 3.94
N GLN A 138 1.05 -5.81 3.41
CA GLN A 138 -0.05 -6.41 2.65
C GLN A 138 0.40 -6.88 1.26
N GLU A 139 1.42 -6.24 0.69
CA GLU A 139 2.05 -6.61 -0.58
C GLU A 139 2.77 -7.97 -0.52
N PHE A 140 2.99 -8.51 0.68
CA PHE A 140 3.70 -9.77 0.91
C PHE A 140 2.79 -10.97 1.14
N TYR A 141 1.47 -10.85 0.96
CA TYR A 141 0.58 -12.00 1.08
C TYR A 141 1.07 -13.19 0.24
N ARG A 142 0.96 -14.37 0.85
CA ARG A 142 1.44 -15.63 0.28
C ARG A 142 0.87 -15.84 -1.12
N SER A 143 1.76 -16.03 -2.09
CA SER A 143 1.40 -16.32 -3.47
C SER A 143 1.97 -17.67 -3.92
N SER A 144 1.80 -18.01 -5.19
CA SER A 144 2.45 -19.17 -5.78
C SER A 144 3.99 -19.05 -5.83
N LYS A 145 4.53 -17.82 -5.79
CA LYS A 145 5.97 -17.54 -5.93
C LYS A 145 6.65 -17.00 -4.66
N PHE A 146 5.89 -16.41 -3.75
CA PHE A 146 6.36 -15.82 -2.50
C PHE A 146 5.72 -16.50 -1.28
N PRO A 147 6.43 -16.68 -0.15
CA PRO A 147 7.85 -16.38 0.12
C PRO A 147 8.85 -17.16 -0.72
N ASN A 148 10.04 -16.61 -0.96
CA ASN A 148 11.05 -17.17 -1.86
C ASN A 148 12.46 -17.16 -1.24
N THR A 149 13.34 -18.06 -1.70
CA THR A 149 14.75 -18.11 -1.25
C THR A 149 15.58 -16.94 -1.75
N ASP A 150 15.19 -16.33 -2.86
CA ASP A 150 15.90 -15.22 -3.48
C ASP A 150 14.88 -14.26 -4.09
N PHE A 151 14.77 -13.06 -3.53
CA PHE A 151 13.86 -12.04 -3.99
C PHE A 151 14.40 -10.62 -3.83
N GLU A 152 13.95 -9.73 -4.70
CA GLU A 152 14.24 -8.30 -4.69
C GLU A 152 12.97 -7.52 -4.34
N LEU A 153 13.10 -6.58 -3.41
CA LEU A 153 12.12 -5.53 -3.15
C LEU A 153 12.60 -4.26 -3.85
N VAL A 154 11.90 -3.88 -4.91
CA VAL A 154 12.25 -2.73 -5.73
C VAL A 154 11.35 -1.57 -5.35
N HIS A 155 11.94 -0.57 -4.70
CA HIS A 155 11.27 0.66 -4.32
C HIS A 155 11.55 1.73 -5.36
N ILE A 156 10.50 2.35 -5.87
CA ILE A 156 10.58 3.41 -6.86
C ILE A 156 10.05 4.68 -6.23
N TYR A 157 10.88 5.72 -6.17
CA TYR A 157 10.54 7.01 -5.57
C TYR A 157 10.52 8.14 -6.59
N ASP A 158 9.60 9.08 -6.40
CA ASP A 158 9.60 10.35 -7.14
C ASP A 158 10.73 11.28 -6.68
N ARG A 159 10.81 12.46 -7.31
CA ARG A 159 11.84 13.48 -6.97
C ARG A 159 11.72 14.01 -5.55
N ALA A 160 10.53 13.94 -4.95
CA ALA A 160 10.27 14.39 -3.59
C ALA A 160 10.42 13.25 -2.55
N ARG A 161 11.01 12.11 -2.93
CA ARG A 161 11.21 10.93 -2.08
C ARG A 161 9.90 10.26 -1.61
N ASN A 162 8.77 10.50 -2.29
CA ASN A 162 7.56 9.72 -2.02
C ASN A 162 7.66 8.38 -2.74
N LEU A 163 7.27 7.30 -2.06
CA LEU A 163 7.18 5.97 -2.66
C LEU A 163 6.05 5.98 -3.70
N VAL A 164 6.40 5.67 -4.94
CA VAL A 164 5.47 5.63 -6.09
C VAL A 164 4.94 4.22 -6.29
N GLU A 165 5.85 3.25 -6.24
CA GLU A 165 5.56 1.85 -6.47
C GLU A 165 6.58 0.98 -5.72
N MET A 166 6.12 -0.18 -5.24
CA MET A 166 6.96 -1.23 -4.68
C MET A 166 6.68 -2.53 -5.44
N LEU A 167 7.73 -3.17 -5.94
CA LEU A 167 7.63 -4.40 -6.71
C LEU A 167 8.43 -5.51 -6.04
N VAL A 168 7.91 -6.74 -6.10
CA VAL A 168 8.56 -7.94 -5.57
C VAL A 168 8.94 -8.85 -6.73
N PHE A 169 10.24 -9.00 -6.98
CA PHE A 169 10.76 -9.95 -7.98
C PHE A 169 11.30 -11.18 -7.27
N ASN A 170 10.94 -12.36 -7.77
CA ASN A 170 11.34 -13.65 -7.19
C ASN A 170 12.25 -14.37 -8.19
N HIS A 171 13.45 -14.75 -7.76
CA HIS A 171 14.48 -15.36 -8.59
C HIS A 171 14.80 -16.80 -8.17
N GLY A 172 14.45 -17.18 -6.93
CA GLY A 172 14.73 -18.50 -6.39
C GLY A 172 13.51 -19.42 -6.32
N VAL A 173 13.56 -20.37 -5.39
CA VAL A 173 12.49 -21.33 -5.16
C VAL A 173 11.59 -20.89 -4.01
N ARG A 174 10.33 -21.30 -4.08
CA ARG A 174 9.36 -21.01 -3.02
C ARG A 174 9.81 -21.63 -1.69
N LEU A 175 9.81 -20.83 -0.64
CA LEU A 175 10.11 -21.29 0.71
C LEU A 175 8.85 -21.84 1.40
N LYS A 176 9.02 -22.96 2.11
CA LYS A 176 8.06 -23.41 3.12
C LYS A 176 8.49 -22.86 4.48
N PRO A 177 7.54 -22.42 5.33
CA PRO A 177 7.89 -21.93 6.65
C PRO A 177 8.52 -23.07 7.44
N ALA A 178 9.65 -22.81 8.08
CA ALA A 178 10.28 -23.76 9.00
C ALA A 178 9.37 -24.02 10.21
N ARG A 179 8.64 -22.98 10.63
CA ARG A 179 7.54 -23.02 11.60
C ARG A 179 6.64 -21.80 11.40
N LYS A 180 5.46 -21.87 12.00
CA LYS A 180 4.47 -20.80 12.00
C LYS A 180 4.21 -20.35 13.44
N ILE A 181 4.29 -19.04 13.69
CA ILE A 181 3.99 -18.43 14.99
C ILE A 181 2.53 -18.01 14.97
N SER A 182 1.74 -18.50 15.92
CA SER A 182 0.31 -18.22 15.98
C SER A 182 0.03 -16.76 16.38
N ALA A 183 -1.17 -16.27 16.09
CA ALA A 183 -1.60 -14.93 16.49
C ALA A 183 -1.48 -14.74 18.02
N GLU A 184 -1.86 -15.74 18.81
CA GLU A 184 -1.78 -15.70 20.28
C GLU A 184 -0.33 -15.57 20.81
N GLN A 185 0.63 -16.19 20.10
CA GLN A 185 2.05 -16.05 20.43
C GLN A 185 2.58 -14.69 19.97
N LYS A 186 2.20 -14.27 18.76
CA LYS A 186 2.61 -13.01 18.14
C LYS A 186 2.24 -11.80 18.99
N VAL A 187 1.03 -11.76 19.59
CA VAL A 187 0.60 -10.66 20.49
C VAL A 187 1.54 -10.44 21.67
N LYS A 188 2.27 -11.48 22.10
CA LYS A 188 3.19 -11.40 23.25
C LYS A 188 4.58 -10.91 22.86
N LEU A 189 4.88 -10.76 21.57
CA LEU A 189 6.20 -10.44 21.06
C LEU A 189 6.26 -8.98 20.60
N ASN A 190 7.39 -8.31 20.84
CA ASN A 190 7.63 -7.00 20.25
C ASN A 190 8.07 -7.17 18.79
N LEU A 191 7.12 -7.05 17.86
CA LEU A 191 7.40 -7.26 16.45
C LEU A 191 8.15 -6.07 15.84
N PRO A 192 9.19 -6.33 15.03
CA PRO A 192 9.89 -5.27 14.33
C PRO A 192 9.12 -4.72 13.12
N ASP A 193 9.55 -3.56 12.65
CA ASP A 193 9.01 -2.95 11.44
C ASP A 193 9.52 -3.66 10.17
N HIS A 194 8.91 -3.32 9.04
CA HIS A 194 9.32 -3.81 7.72
C HIS A 194 10.81 -3.48 7.45
N LEU A 195 11.59 -4.52 7.12
CA LEU A 195 13.04 -4.51 6.85
C LEU A 195 13.95 -4.27 8.05
N ASP A 196 13.43 -4.30 9.27
CA ASP A 196 14.27 -4.34 10.45
C ASP A 196 15.10 -5.64 10.51
N THR A 197 16.33 -5.50 10.99
CA THR A 197 17.27 -6.61 11.12
C THR A 197 17.70 -6.85 12.54
N TYR A 198 17.75 -8.12 12.94
CA TYR A 198 18.17 -8.56 14.28
C TYR A 198 19.37 -9.51 14.17
N THR A 199 20.28 -9.40 15.13
CA THR A 199 21.35 -10.39 15.29
C THR A 199 20.81 -11.62 16.01
N GLY A 200 20.92 -12.78 15.37
CA GLY A 200 20.54 -14.07 15.95
C GLY A 200 20.12 -15.10 14.90
N ASN A 201 19.46 -16.16 15.39
CA ASN A 201 18.97 -17.27 14.58
C ASN A 201 17.46 -17.44 14.77
N LEU A 202 16.75 -17.78 13.68
CA LEU A 202 15.31 -18.06 13.69
C LEU A 202 14.86 -19.09 14.74
N GLU A 203 15.74 -20.00 15.19
CA GLU A 203 15.44 -20.98 16.24
C GLU A 203 15.19 -20.33 17.61
N LYS A 204 15.78 -19.15 17.87
CA LYS A 204 15.65 -18.41 19.14
C LYS A 204 14.84 -17.11 18.98
N LEU A 205 14.01 -17.03 17.93
CA LEU A 205 13.30 -15.81 17.53
C LEU A 205 12.46 -15.20 18.67
N GLU A 206 11.75 -16.01 19.44
CA GLU A 206 10.90 -15.54 20.53
C GLU A 206 11.72 -14.92 21.67
N ASN A 207 12.92 -15.47 21.95
CA ASN A 207 13.82 -14.91 22.94
C ASN A 207 14.42 -13.57 22.49
N LEU A 208 14.59 -13.38 21.17
CA LEU A 208 15.13 -12.15 20.58
C LEU A 208 14.11 -11.02 20.56
N LEU A 209 12.86 -11.34 20.25
CA LEU A 209 11.78 -10.37 20.18
C LEU A 209 11.30 -9.93 21.58
N GLY A 210 11.63 -10.70 22.61
CA GLY A 210 11.26 -10.42 24.00
C GLY A 210 9.75 -10.50 24.23
N SER A 211 9.36 -10.56 25.50
CA SER A 211 7.95 -10.52 25.89
C SER A 211 7.52 -9.07 26.11
N ILE A 212 6.43 -8.64 25.49
CA ILE A 212 5.74 -7.42 25.90
C ILE A 212 5.20 -7.70 27.31
N LYS A 213 5.66 -6.94 28.32
CA LYS A 213 5.02 -6.94 29.63
C LYS A 213 3.67 -6.23 29.47
N THR A 214 2.59 -7.00 29.46
CA THR A 214 1.25 -6.47 29.69
C THR A 214 1.15 -6.04 31.15
N GLU A 215 1.22 -4.74 31.41
CA GLU A 215 0.74 -4.12 32.66
C GLU A 215 -0.79 -4.08 32.70
#